data_AF-A0A952L204-F1
#
_entry.id   AF-A0A952L204-F1
#
_cell.length_a   1.000
_cell.length_b   1.000
_cell.length_c   1.000
_cell.angle_alpha   90.00
_cell.angle_beta   90.00
_cell.angle_gamma   90.00
#
_symmetry.space_group_name_H-M   'P 1'
#
loop_
_entity.id
_entity.type
_entity.pdbx_description
1 polymer ?
#
loop_
_entity_poly.entity_id
_entity_poly.type
_entity_poly.pdbx_seq_one_letter_code
_entity_poly.pdbx_strand_id
1 'polypeptide(L)'
;MYVVALAFSALTLVLVGGWYARSRYFSMFHPFSVYLLFHGFLFVVRPIFAYLLDYRLMYQVYQFTPSDSDKLTVIIASNLGFLSFAFFCFRNGMVEMRFKNDSVSEMDRVRLARVFIYIAAICLPLGFYSMMKSWGQANEGVLYADMAMDKGTGIFVNTNSNGYLSDAQLLLASCGVVFAWLFRFRLLALMPLLAFVIMKAGTGGRGAFVTSLVSVALLWLYEQRRKYPSFRAAALLVGVALAFNTVGADRGRFVRQMVGSDNTVDYAASGVGDKFLERMDFANLEFFEYLVYAVPQRSHTYGYFLDNLEIFTEPIPRVLWKGKPIGAPFERIFLWNYGQPIGITRSLPGEGWFSLGWLGVVIWCGLWGWGLGWIYRRWVEGPQNTLQTIGYAIFLPTLIVAFRDGALLTLVRQSGEYLAPVVLLYLFARGMGIPSAQEVRAMLARRARALAVSRQPGNAESPTRALPPQLAQLPAAVQRRRLALKRASARPA
;
A
#
# COMPACT_ATOMS: atom_id res chain seq x y z
N MET A 1 -31.34 17.27 4.30
CA MET A 1 -30.18 17.42 3.38
C MET A 1 -29.15 16.31 3.55
N TYR A 2 -28.79 15.88 4.77
CA TYR A 2 -27.79 14.81 4.99
C TYR A 2 -28.10 13.48 4.26
N VAL A 3 -29.34 12.99 4.34
CA VAL A 3 -29.77 11.75 3.64
C VAL A 3 -29.55 11.83 2.13
N VAL A 4 -29.80 13.00 1.52
CA VAL A 4 -29.57 13.23 0.08
C VAL A 4 -28.08 13.14 -0.25
N ALA A 5 -27.20 13.66 0.61
CA ALA A 5 -25.76 13.56 0.44
C ALA A 5 -25.25 12.11 0.57
N LEU A 6 -25.80 11.32 1.51
CA LEU A 6 -25.50 9.89 1.63
C LEU A 6 -25.92 9.12 0.36
N ALA A 7 -27.13 9.38 -0.15
CA ALA A 7 -27.61 8.78 -1.39
C ALA A 7 -26.73 9.17 -2.59
N PHE A 8 -26.32 10.43 -2.68
CA PHE A 8 -25.40 10.91 -3.71
C PHE A 8 -24.03 10.23 -3.62
N SER A 9 -23.50 10.02 -2.41
CA SER A 9 -22.24 9.29 -2.21
C SER A 9 -22.32 7.84 -2.67
N ALA A 10 -23.41 7.14 -2.31
CA ALA A 10 -23.67 5.78 -2.77
C ALA A 10 -23.80 5.71 -4.30
N LEU A 11 -24.54 6.64 -4.91
CA LEU A 11 -24.69 6.73 -6.36
C LEU A 11 -23.32 6.97 -7.03
N THR A 12 -22.52 7.89 -6.50
CA THR A 12 -21.17 8.20 -7.02
C THR A 12 -20.28 6.97 -6.99
N LEU A 13 -20.26 6.23 -5.88
CA LEU A 13 -19.51 4.98 -5.74
C LEU A 13 -19.96 3.93 -6.78
N VAL A 14 -21.28 3.74 -6.93
CA VAL A 14 -21.85 2.76 -7.86
C VAL A 14 -21.55 3.12 -9.31
N LEU A 15 -21.66 4.40 -9.70
CA LEU A 15 -21.40 4.84 -11.07
C LEU A 15 -19.92 4.72 -11.42
N VAL A 16 -19.02 5.26 -10.59
CA VAL A 16 -17.57 5.21 -10.84
C VAL A 16 -17.05 3.78 -10.73
N GLY A 17 -17.47 3.04 -9.69
CA GLY A 17 -17.11 1.64 -9.49
C GLY A 17 -17.65 0.73 -10.59
N GLY A 18 -18.91 0.95 -11.01
CA GLY A 18 -19.54 0.20 -12.10
C GLY A 18 -18.96 0.51 -13.48
N TRP A 19 -18.50 1.75 -13.71
CA TRP A 19 -17.71 2.08 -14.90
C TRP A 19 -16.33 1.40 -14.87
N TYR A 20 -15.65 1.47 -13.73
CA TYR A 20 -14.33 0.86 -13.56
C TYR A 20 -14.37 -0.66 -13.72
N ALA A 21 -15.34 -1.34 -13.12
CA ALA A 21 -15.53 -2.79 -13.21
C ALA A 21 -15.82 -3.29 -14.64
N ARG A 22 -16.46 -2.46 -15.47
CA ARG A 22 -16.70 -2.75 -16.90
C ARG A 22 -15.49 -2.42 -17.79
N SER A 23 -14.52 -1.68 -17.27
CA SER A 23 -13.33 -1.29 -18.04
C SER A 23 -12.34 -2.44 -18.18
N ARG A 24 -11.57 -2.46 -19.29
CA ARG A 24 -10.44 -3.39 -19.46
C ARG A 24 -9.31 -3.22 -18.43
N TYR A 25 -9.33 -2.11 -17.70
CA TYR A 25 -8.33 -1.75 -16.68
C TYR A 25 -8.69 -2.29 -15.29
N PHE A 26 -9.85 -2.92 -15.13
CA PHE A 26 -10.26 -3.53 -13.87
C PHE A 26 -9.26 -4.60 -13.43
N SER A 27 -8.67 -4.42 -12.24
CA SER A 27 -7.66 -5.31 -11.69
C SER A 27 -7.44 -5.06 -10.21
N MET A 28 -7.36 -6.10 -9.39
CA MET A 28 -7.01 -5.97 -7.96
C MET A 28 -5.61 -5.40 -7.74
N PHE A 29 -4.75 -5.45 -8.77
CA PHE A 29 -3.42 -4.82 -8.72
C PHE A 29 -3.46 -3.32 -8.96
N HIS A 30 -4.56 -2.77 -9.47
CA HIS A 30 -4.65 -1.34 -9.72
C HIS A 30 -4.92 -0.61 -8.39
N PRO A 31 -4.22 0.49 -8.08
CA PRO A 31 -4.36 1.21 -6.80
C PRO A 31 -5.77 1.75 -6.57
N PHE A 32 -6.47 2.13 -7.65
CA PHE A 32 -7.89 2.48 -7.57
C PHE A 32 -8.77 1.37 -7.00
N SER A 33 -8.48 0.08 -7.21
CA SER A 33 -9.26 -1.01 -6.61
C SER A 33 -9.18 -0.99 -5.09
N VAL A 34 -7.99 -0.72 -4.54
CA VAL A 34 -7.79 -0.63 -3.09
C VAL A 34 -8.49 0.61 -2.54
N TYR A 35 -8.33 1.76 -3.21
CA TYR A 35 -8.97 3.00 -2.77
C TYR A 35 -10.50 2.96 -2.91
N LEU A 36 -11.04 2.32 -3.96
CA LEU A 36 -12.47 2.12 -4.15
C LEU A 36 -13.09 1.31 -3.01
N LEU A 37 -12.43 0.21 -2.60
CA LEU A 37 -12.88 -0.60 -1.46
C LEU A 37 -12.79 0.18 -0.14
N PHE A 38 -11.66 0.87 0.09
CA PHE A 38 -11.47 1.71 1.27
C PHE A 38 -12.52 2.82 1.37
N HIS A 39 -12.72 3.58 0.28
CA HIS A 39 -13.67 4.68 0.21
C HIS A 39 -15.11 4.19 0.35
N GLY A 40 -15.47 3.13 -0.40
CA GLY A 40 -16.80 2.53 -0.32
C GLY A 40 -17.13 2.03 1.08
N PHE A 41 -16.17 1.43 1.78
CA PHE A 41 -16.39 0.95 3.14
C PHE A 41 -16.50 2.11 4.16
N LEU A 42 -15.52 3.01 4.21
CA LEU A 42 -15.42 4.01 5.27
C LEU A 42 -16.23 5.29 5.04
N PHE A 43 -16.41 5.72 3.78
CA PHE A 43 -17.04 6.99 3.43
C PHE A 43 -18.42 6.84 2.76
N VAL A 44 -18.87 5.62 2.48
CA VAL A 44 -20.20 5.37 1.90
C VAL A 44 -21.02 4.43 2.78
N VAL A 45 -20.56 3.18 3.00
CA VAL A 45 -21.30 2.17 3.78
C VAL A 45 -21.35 2.55 5.26
N ARG A 46 -20.22 2.88 5.86
CA ARG A 46 -20.17 3.20 7.29
C ARG A 46 -21.00 4.44 7.67
N PRO A 47 -20.98 5.56 6.94
CA PRO A 47 -21.84 6.72 7.24
C PRO A 47 -23.34 6.39 7.22
N ILE A 48 -23.78 5.48 6.34
CA ILE A 48 -25.17 4.98 6.34
C ILE A 48 -25.47 4.29 7.66
N PHE A 49 -24.60 3.40 8.14
CA PHE A 49 -24.79 2.77 9.45
C PHE A 49 -24.68 3.76 10.61
N ALA A 50 -23.76 4.72 10.55
CA ALA A 50 -23.63 5.76 11.57
C ALA A 50 -24.91 6.61 11.70
N TYR A 51 -25.58 6.87 10.58
CA TYR A 51 -26.89 7.52 10.55
C TYR A 51 -28.00 6.63 11.13
N LEU A 52 -28.09 5.37 10.69
CA LEU A 52 -29.17 4.44 11.09
C LEU A 52 -29.07 4.00 12.56
N LEU A 53 -27.84 3.85 13.06
CA LEU A 53 -27.55 3.36 14.40
C LEU A 53 -27.19 4.48 15.38
N ASP A 54 -27.14 5.74 14.93
CA ASP A 54 -26.82 6.93 15.74
C ASP A 54 -25.49 6.78 16.49
N TYR A 55 -24.38 6.76 15.75
CA TYR A 55 -23.04 6.70 16.36
C TYR A 55 -22.75 7.98 17.13
N ARG A 56 -22.26 7.82 18.36
CA ARG A 56 -21.95 8.93 19.28
C ARG A 56 -20.67 8.70 20.08
N LEU A 57 -20.11 7.48 20.08
CA LEU A 57 -18.97 7.15 20.91
C LEU A 57 -17.78 8.08 20.65
N MET A 58 -17.41 8.27 19.38
CA MET A 58 -16.27 9.13 19.04
C MET A 58 -16.51 10.60 19.38
N TYR A 59 -17.74 11.09 19.24
CA TYR A 59 -18.12 12.46 19.64
C TYR A 59 -17.95 12.67 21.15
N GLN A 60 -18.34 11.69 21.96
CA GLN A 60 -18.17 11.72 23.41
C GLN A 60 -16.71 11.62 23.82
N VAL A 61 -15.96 10.67 23.24
CA VAL A 61 -14.54 10.47 23.56
C VAL A 61 -13.71 11.70 23.18
N TYR A 62 -13.98 12.33 22.03
CA TYR A 62 -13.24 13.51 21.56
C TYR A 62 -13.81 14.83 22.07
N GLN A 63 -14.93 14.79 22.81
CA GLN A 63 -15.58 15.97 23.39
C GLN A 63 -15.98 17.03 22.34
N PHE A 64 -16.52 16.59 21.21
CA PHE A 64 -17.06 17.48 20.18
C PHE A 64 -18.42 17.00 19.68
N THR A 65 -19.19 17.88 19.05
CA THR A 65 -20.45 17.51 18.41
C THR A 65 -20.52 18.23 17.06
N PRO A 66 -20.39 17.50 15.93
CA PRO A 66 -20.42 18.14 14.61
C PRO A 66 -21.83 18.64 14.31
N SER A 67 -21.91 19.83 13.70
CA SER A 67 -23.16 20.34 13.16
C SER A 67 -23.61 19.56 11.93
N ASP A 68 -24.87 19.66 11.55
CA ASP A 68 -25.37 19.06 10.29
C ASP A 68 -24.61 19.57 9.06
N SER A 69 -24.16 20.82 9.07
CA SER A 69 -23.30 21.39 8.02
C SER A 69 -21.91 20.76 8.00
N ASP A 70 -21.33 20.42 9.15
CA ASP A 70 -20.02 19.77 9.21
C ASP A 70 -20.10 18.35 8.61
N LYS A 71 -21.12 17.59 9.02
CA LYS A 71 -21.40 16.24 8.48
C LYS A 71 -21.64 16.29 6.97
N LEU A 72 -22.43 17.25 6.50
CA LEU A 72 -22.67 17.45 5.06
C LEU A 72 -21.37 17.77 4.31
N THR A 73 -20.55 18.67 4.86
CA THR A 73 -19.27 19.06 4.29
C THR A 73 -18.34 17.88 4.13
N VAL A 74 -18.25 17.00 5.14
CA VAL A 74 -17.42 15.79 5.09
C VAL A 74 -17.87 14.85 3.98
N ILE A 75 -19.16 14.59 3.83
CA ILE A 75 -19.66 13.69 2.76
C ILE A 75 -19.38 14.27 1.37
N ILE A 76 -19.55 15.59 1.20
CA ILE A 76 -19.28 16.23 -0.10
C ILE A 76 -17.77 16.23 -0.39
N ALA A 77 -16.94 16.57 0.61
CA ALA A 77 -15.49 16.61 0.48
C ALA A 77 -14.88 15.22 0.25
N SER A 78 -15.41 14.18 0.90
CA SER A 78 -14.95 12.80 0.67
C SER A 78 -15.25 12.35 -0.76
N ASN A 79 -16.44 12.65 -1.30
CA ASN A 79 -16.80 12.37 -2.69
C ASN A 79 -15.92 13.16 -3.68
N LEU A 80 -15.64 14.44 -3.41
CA LEU A 80 -14.75 15.25 -4.22
C LEU A 80 -13.33 14.66 -4.26
N GLY A 81 -12.82 14.23 -3.11
CA GLY A 81 -11.55 13.54 -2.99
C GLY A 81 -11.54 12.22 -3.76
N PHE A 82 -12.63 11.46 -3.69
CA PHE A 82 -12.78 10.21 -4.45
C PHE A 82 -12.76 10.43 -5.97
N LEU A 83 -13.51 11.40 -6.46
CA LEU A 83 -13.54 11.75 -7.89
C LEU A 83 -12.18 12.26 -8.38
N SER A 84 -11.52 13.09 -7.57
CA SER A 84 -10.19 13.61 -7.88
C SER A 84 -9.16 12.49 -7.94
N PHE A 85 -9.12 11.61 -6.92
CA PHE A 85 -8.27 10.43 -6.93
C PHE A 85 -8.54 9.56 -8.16
N ALA A 86 -9.80 9.24 -8.45
CA ALA A 86 -10.20 8.42 -9.59
C ALA A 86 -9.71 9.01 -10.91
N PHE A 87 -9.98 10.29 -11.15
CA PHE A 87 -9.59 10.99 -12.37
C PHE A 87 -8.08 10.93 -12.62
N PHE A 88 -7.28 11.35 -11.64
CA PHE A 88 -5.82 11.38 -11.79
C PHE A 88 -5.19 9.98 -11.81
N CYS A 89 -5.76 9.03 -11.04
CA CYS A 89 -5.34 7.65 -11.04
C CYS A 89 -5.57 6.99 -12.39
N PHE A 90 -6.74 7.19 -13.01
CA PHE A 90 -7.01 6.65 -14.33
C PHE A 90 -6.17 7.33 -15.41
N ARG A 91 -6.01 8.65 -15.39
CA ARG A 91 -5.18 9.35 -16.38
C ARG A 91 -3.76 8.77 -16.48
N ASN A 92 -3.19 8.34 -15.35
CA ASN A 92 -1.83 7.82 -15.26
C ASN A 92 -1.75 6.29 -15.16
N GLY A 93 -2.85 5.62 -14.83
CA GLY A 93 -2.94 4.18 -14.57
C GLY A 93 -3.82 3.38 -15.54
N MET A 94 -4.42 4.01 -16.57
CA MET A 94 -5.20 3.33 -17.63
C MET A 94 -4.33 2.42 -18.51
N VAL A 95 -3.79 1.35 -17.92
CA VAL A 95 -3.04 0.29 -18.60
C VAL A 95 -3.62 -1.04 -18.16
N GLU A 96 -3.90 -1.89 -19.14
CA GLU A 96 -4.42 -3.23 -18.86
C GLU A 96 -3.36 -4.07 -18.16
N MET A 97 -3.76 -4.73 -17.06
CA MET A 97 -2.88 -5.63 -16.31
C MET A 97 -2.35 -6.75 -17.22
N ARG A 98 -1.03 -6.90 -17.26
CA ARG A 98 -0.30 -7.94 -18.01
C ARG A 98 0.52 -8.77 -17.02
N PHE A 99 0.64 -10.07 -17.28
CA PHE A 99 1.41 -11.01 -16.47
C PHE A 99 2.62 -11.50 -17.27
N LYS A 100 3.81 -10.94 -17.02
CA LYS A 100 5.05 -11.30 -17.74
C LYS A 100 5.85 -12.39 -17.03
N ASN A 101 5.20 -13.52 -16.72
CA ASN A 101 5.91 -14.68 -16.17
C ASN A 101 6.44 -15.59 -17.29
N ASP A 102 7.75 -15.56 -17.53
CA ASP A 102 8.49 -16.41 -18.47
C ASP A 102 9.45 -17.36 -17.72
N SER A 103 10.07 -18.30 -18.45
CA SER A 103 11.06 -19.22 -17.86
C SER A 103 12.24 -18.51 -17.21
N VAL A 104 12.59 -17.31 -17.70
CA VAL A 104 13.67 -16.49 -17.13
C VAL A 104 13.28 -15.93 -15.77
N SER A 105 12.03 -15.47 -15.59
CA SER A 105 11.50 -15.07 -14.28
C SER A 105 11.52 -16.23 -13.28
N GLU A 106 11.20 -17.45 -13.71
CA GLU A 106 11.29 -18.63 -12.84
C GLU A 106 12.74 -18.95 -12.42
N MET A 107 13.70 -18.84 -13.34
CA MET A 107 15.12 -18.98 -13.01
C MET A 107 15.60 -17.91 -12.03
N ASP A 108 15.17 -16.66 -12.23
CA ASP A 108 15.47 -15.53 -11.35
C ASP A 108 14.94 -15.79 -9.92
N ARG A 109 13.70 -16.26 -9.80
CA ARG A 109 13.09 -16.66 -8.52
C ARG A 109 13.89 -17.73 -7.78
N VAL A 110 14.32 -18.79 -8.48
CA VAL A 110 15.14 -19.87 -7.89
C VAL A 110 16.50 -19.36 -7.40
N ARG A 111 17.13 -18.44 -8.13
CA ARG A 111 18.39 -17.81 -7.70
C ARG A 111 18.19 -16.96 -6.45
N LEU A 112 17.15 -16.12 -6.45
CA LEU A 112 16.82 -15.25 -5.33
C LEU A 112 16.44 -16.03 -4.06
N ALA A 113 15.84 -17.22 -4.19
CA ALA A 113 15.54 -18.09 -3.06
C ALA A 113 16.79 -18.44 -2.22
N ARG A 114 17.95 -18.60 -2.86
CA ARG A 114 19.22 -18.87 -2.16
C ARG A 114 19.74 -17.63 -1.43
N VAL A 115 19.68 -16.48 -2.09
CA VAL A 115 20.10 -15.19 -1.50
C VAL A 115 19.22 -14.80 -0.33
N PHE A 116 17.92 -15.11 -0.43
CA PHE A 116 16.94 -14.79 0.61
C PHE A 116 17.27 -15.41 1.97
N ILE A 117 18.01 -16.53 2.03
CA ILE A 117 18.43 -17.13 3.30
C ILE A 117 19.30 -16.15 4.10
N TYR A 118 20.21 -15.41 3.44
CA TYR A 118 21.02 -14.39 4.10
C TYR A 118 20.17 -13.21 4.60
N ILE A 119 19.18 -12.81 3.80
CA ILE A 119 18.27 -11.73 4.20
C ILE A 119 17.42 -12.16 5.39
N ALA A 120 16.90 -13.38 5.37
CA ALA A 120 16.16 -13.96 6.47
C ALA A 120 17.02 -14.04 7.75
N ALA A 121 18.30 -14.42 7.63
CA ALA A 121 19.22 -14.46 8.77
C ALA A 121 19.43 -13.09 9.44
N ILE A 122 19.28 -11.99 8.70
CA ILE A 122 19.39 -10.62 9.23
C ILE A 122 18.04 -10.12 9.75
N CYS A 123 16.99 -10.25 8.94
CA CYS A 123 15.68 -9.66 9.23
C CYS A 123 14.90 -10.44 10.30
N LEU A 124 14.99 -11.78 10.32
CA LEU A 124 14.19 -12.59 11.24
C LEU A 124 14.57 -12.34 12.72
N PRO A 125 15.85 -12.30 13.14
CA PRO A 125 16.18 -12.02 14.53
C PRO A 125 15.69 -10.64 15.00
N LEU A 126 15.85 -9.60 14.17
CA LEU A 126 15.39 -8.24 14.48
C LEU A 126 13.86 -8.18 14.60
N GLY A 127 13.16 -8.75 13.63
CA GLY A 127 11.72 -8.77 13.63
C GLY A 127 11.14 -9.63 14.74
N PHE A 128 11.79 -10.75 15.08
CA PHE A 128 11.37 -11.62 16.18
C PHE A 128 11.57 -10.94 17.53
N TYR A 129 12.71 -10.30 17.77
CA TYR A 129 12.94 -9.50 18.97
C TYR A 129 11.86 -8.42 19.16
N SER A 130 11.60 -7.65 18.09
CA SER A 130 10.56 -6.62 18.07
C SER A 130 9.16 -7.19 18.38
N MET A 131 8.81 -8.33 17.78
CA MET A 131 7.53 -8.99 18.02
C MET A 131 7.40 -9.50 19.45
N MET A 132 8.45 -10.13 20.01
CA MET A 132 8.43 -10.62 21.39
C MET A 132 8.27 -9.48 22.38
N LYS A 133 8.91 -8.33 22.12
CA LYS A 133 8.72 -7.12 22.90
C LYS A 133 7.28 -6.61 22.83
N SER A 134 6.71 -6.52 21.62
CA SER A 134 5.30 -6.12 21.43
C SER A 134 4.33 -7.10 22.08
N TRP A 135 4.64 -8.40 22.08
CA TRP A 135 3.84 -9.43 22.76
C TRP A 135 3.90 -9.27 24.28
N GLY A 136 5.08 -9.05 24.86
CA GLY A 136 5.24 -8.77 26.30
C GLY A 136 4.42 -7.57 26.75
N GLN A 137 4.51 -6.45 26.01
CA GLN A 137 3.71 -5.25 26.30
C GLN A 137 2.20 -5.52 26.22
N ALA A 138 1.75 -6.34 25.25
CA ALA A 138 0.35 -6.71 25.13
C ALA A 138 -0.12 -7.63 26.26
N ASN A 139 0.74 -8.56 26.72
CA ASN A 139 0.47 -9.44 27.86
C ASN A 139 0.35 -8.68 29.19
N GLU A 140 1.17 -7.64 29.38
CA GLU A 140 1.19 -6.84 30.61
C GLU A 140 0.11 -5.76 30.62
N GLY A 141 -0.57 -5.51 29.49
CA GLY A 141 -1.51 -4.40 29.34
C GLY A 141 -0.85 -3.02 29.35
N VAL A 142 0.49 -2.95 29.38
CA VAL A 142 1.26 -1.71 29.36
C VAL A 142 1.56 -1.31 27.92
N LEU A 143 0.50 -0.92 27.21
CA LEU A 143 0.67 -0.22 25.94
C LEU A 143 1.45 1.07 26.23
N TYR A 144 2.50 1.33 25.45
CA TYR A 144 3.34 2.53 25.56
C TYR A 144 4.33 2.57 26.73
N ALA A 145 4.73 1.43 27.32
CA ALA A 145 5.76 1.39 28.37
C ALA A 145 7.04 2.17 28.05
N ASP A 146 7.42 2.20 26.77
CA ASP A 146 8.63 2.89 26.28
C ASP A 146 8.35 4.23 25.60
N MET A 147 7.13 4.76 25.73
CA MET A 147 6.76 6.02 25.11
C MET A 147 6.21 6.99 26.17
N ALA A 148 6.64 8.24 26.10
CA ALA A 148 6.06 9.31 26.87
C ALA A 148 5.21 10.18 25.95
N MET A 149 4.00 10.54 26.40
CA MET A 149 3.22 11.58 25.72
C MET A 149 3.81 12.94 26.06
N ASP A 150 4.29 13.65 25.05
CA ASP A 150 4.66 15.04 25.21
C ASP A 150 3.39 15.86 25.47
N LYS A 151 3.31 16.57 26.60
CA LYS A 151 2.09 17.30 27.00
C LYS A 151 1.82 18.52 26.11
N GLY A 152 2.86 19.09 25.48
CA GLY A 152 2.72 20.26 24.62
C GLY A 152 2.14 19.94 23.26
N THR A 153 2.46 18.75 22.72
CA THR A 153 2.05 18.30 21.38
C THR A 153 1.06 17.14 21.39
N GLY A 154 0.83 16.49 22.53
CA GLY A 154 0.02 15.27 22.64
C GLY A 154 0.57 14.08 21.83
N ILE A 155 1.83 14.16 21.37
CA ILE A 155 2.48 13.13 20.57
C ILE A 155 3.25 12.18 21.49
N PHE A 156 3.09 10.87 21.26
CA PHE A 156 3.89 9.86 21.94
C PHE A 156 5.29 9.76 21.32
N VAL A 157 6.32 9.91 22.15
CA VAL A 157 7.72 9.83 21.75
C VAL A 157 8.37 8.65 22.45
N ASN A 158 9.11 7.84 21.70
CA ASN A 158 9.92 6.77 22.31
C ASN A 158 10.99 7.37 23.23
N THR A 159 10.99 6.95 24.49
CA THR A 159 11.96 7.39 25.52
C THR A 159 13.08 6.37 25.71
N ASN A 160 12.73 5.09 25.74
CA ASN A 160 13.65 3.99 26.06
C ASN A 160 13.99 3.12 24.83
N SER A 161 13.43 3.41 23.67
CA SER A 161 13.63 2.59 22.47
C SER A 161 13.68 3.40 21.18
N ASN A 162 13.95 2.72 20.06
CA ASN A 162 13.94 3.30 18.73
C ASN A 162 12.70 2.83 17.97
N GLY A 163 11.97 3.76 17.34
CA GLY A 163 10.77 3.45 16.54
C GLY A 163 11.04 2.41 15.43
N TYR A 164 12.22 2.45 14.81
CA TYR A 164 12.66 1.43 13.84
C TYR A 164 12.69 0.02 14.43
N LEU A 165 13.17 -0.11 15.68
CA LEU A 165 13.21 -1.41 16.35
C LEU A 165 11.81 -1.84 16.82
N SER A 166 10.97 -0.88 17.24
CA SER A 166 9.58 -1.15 17.60
C SER A 166 8.75 -1.59 16.39
N ASP A 167 9.06 -1.11 15.19
CA ASP A 167 8.38 -1.49 13.94
C ASP A 167 9.08 -2.63 13.18
N ALA A 168 10.27 -3.07 13.59
CA ALA A 168 11.02 -4.14 12.92
C ALA A 168 10.25 -5.48 12.82
N GLN A 169 9.25 -5.71 13.66
CA GLN A 169 8.30 -6.82 13.52
C GLN A 169 7.61 -6.88 12.14
N LEU A 170 7.48 -5.76 11.43
CA LEU A 170 6.93 -5.69 10.07
C LEU A 170 7.84 -6.40 9.05
N LEU A 171 9.14 -6.52 9.34
CA LEU A 171 10.07 -7.31 8.53
C LEU A 171 9.65 -8.78 8.45
N LEU A 172 9.12 -9.35 9.55
CA LEU A 172 8.62 -10.73 9.57
C LEU A 172 7.46 -10.93 8.60
N ALA A 173 6.57 -9.94 8.51
CA ALA A 173 5.43 -9.96 7.60
C ALA A 173 5.91 -10.11 6.15
N SER A 174 6.84 -9.25 5.73
CA SER A 174 7.41 -9.26 4.39
C SER A 174 8.30 -10.47 4.14
N CYS A 175 9.10 -10.91 5.12
CA CYS A 175 9.88 -12.14 5.00
C CYS A 175 8.96 -13.36 4.79
N GLY A 176 7.85 -13.45 5.51
CA GLY A 176 6.85 -14.51 5.32
C GLY A 176 6.24 -14.48 3.92
N VAL A 177 5.88 -13.29 3.42
CA VAL A 177 5.35 -13.10 2.06
C VAL A 177 6.39 -13.49 0.99
N VAL A 178 7.63 -13.02 1.13
CA VAL A 178 8.74 -13.33 0.21
C VAL A 178 9.03 -14.82 0.22
N PHE A 179 9.08 -15.46 1.39
CA PHE A 179 9.31 -16.89 1.51
C PHE A 179 8.18 -17.70 0.85
N ALA A 180 6.92 -17.38 1.16
CA ALA A 180 5.76 -18.00 0.52
C ALA A 180 5.83 -17.89 -1.02
N TRP A 181 6.22 -16.72 -1.52
CA TRP A 181 6.42 -16.52 -2.95
C TRP A 181 7.59 -17.32 -3.50
N LEU A 182 8.81 -17.16 -2.99
CA LEU A 182 9.99 -17.81 -3.56
C LEU A 182 9.87 -19.35 -3.57
N PHE A 183 9.11 -19.93 -2.64
CA PHE A 183 8.85 -21.37 -2.54
C PHE A 183 7.47 -21.81 -3.07
N ARG A 184 6.86 -21.03 -3.98
CA ARG A 184 5.66 -21.40 -4.77
C ARG A 184 4.43 -21.77 -3.94
N PHE A 185 4.21 -21.12 -2.80
CA PHE A 185 3.02 -21.31 -1.95
C PHE A 185 2.75 -22.75 -1.51
N ARG A 186 3.78 -23.59 -1.41
CA ARG A 186 3.63 -24.90 -0.76
C ARG A 186 3.14 -24.69 0.67
N LEU A 187 2.38 -25.63 1.22
CA LEU A 187 1.84 -25.50 2.58
C LEU A 187 2.93 -25.20 3.62
N LEU A 188 4.08 -25.87 3.53
CA LEU A 188 5.25 -25.61 4.37
C LEU A 188 5.84 -24.20 4.17
N ALA A 189 5.77 -23.67 2.95
CA ALA A 189 6.23 -22.30 2.65
C ALA A 189 5.31 -21.23 3.24
N LEU A 190 4.09 -21.57 3.63
CA LEU A 190 3.16 -20.66 4.30
C LEU A 190 3.32 -20.66 5.81
N MET A 191 4.04 -21.63 6.40
CA MET A 191 4.17 -21.74 7.85
C MET A 191 4.81 -20.51 8.52
N PRO A 192 5.89 -19.90 8.01
CA PRO A 192 6.46 -18.70 8.64
C PRO A 192 5.48 -17.53 8.68
N LEU A 193 4.71 -17.36 7.61
CA LEU A 193 3.67 -16.34 7.56
C LEU A 193 2.53 -16.65 8.55
N LEU A 194 2.09 -17.91 8.62
CA LEU A 194 1.05 -18.31 9.56
C LEU A 194 1.49 -18.09 11.02
N ALA A 195 2.73 -18.45 11.35
CA ALA A 195 3.31 -18.19 12.67
C ALA A 195 3.33 -16.69 13.00
N PHE A 196 3.76 -15.85 12.03
CA PHE A 196 3.70 -14.40 12.17
C PHE A 196 2.27 -13.89 12.38
N VAL A 197 1.28 -14.38 11.61
CA VAL A 197 -0.12 -13.97 11.74
C VAL A 197 -0.67 -14.30 13.13
N ILE A 198 -0.40 -15.50 13.65
CA ILE A 198 -0.82 -15.94 14.99
C ILE A 198 -0.18 -15.07 16.06
N MET A 199 1.15 -14.90 16.00
CA MET A 199 1.87 -14.04 16.95
C MET A 199 1.36 -12.59 16.88
N LYS A 200 1.14 -12.06 15.68
CA LYS A 200 0.68 -10.68 15.55
C LYS A 200 -0.76 -10.50 16.03
N ALA A 201 -1.62 -11.49 15.79
CA ALA A 201 -3.00 -11.51 16.30
C ALA A 201 -3.03 -11.45 17.84
N GLY A 202 -2.13 -12.16 18.53
CA GLY A 202 -2.06 -12.08 20.00
C GLY A 202 -1.52 -10.75 20.54
N THR A 203 -0.86 -9.92 19.72
CA THR A 203 -0.57 -8.51 20.11
C THR A 203 -1.76 -7.56 19.98
N GLY A 204 -2.87 -8.01 19.37
CA GLY A 204 -4.01 -7.14 18.99
C GLY A 204 -3.74 -6.24 17.76
N GLY A 205 -2.48 -6.17 17.30
CA GLY A 205 -2.10 -5.42 16.11
C GLY A 205 -2.63 -6.06 14.83
N ARG A 206 -3.49 -5.34 14.11
CA ARG A 206 -4.28 -5.90 13.01
C ARG A 206 -3.77 -5.58 11.61
N GLY A 207 -3.29 -4.36 11.41
CA GLY A 207 -2.88 -3.88 10.10
C GLY A 207 -1.81 -4.77 9.46
N ALA A 208 -0.84 -5.24 10.24
CA ALA A 208 0.30 -5.93 9.68
C ALA A 208 0.03 -7.32 9.11
N PHE A 209 -0.86 -8.07 9.75
CA PHE A 209 -1.24 -9.37 9.22
C PHE A 209 -2.21 -9.22 8.03
N VAL A 210 -3.08 -8.20 8.00
CA VAL A 210 -3.91 -7.93 6.81
C VAL A 210 -3.04 -7.58 5.62
N THR A 211 -2.06 -6.69 5.79
CA THR A 211 -1.11 -6.34 4.74
C THR A 211 -0.41 -7.59 4.20
N SER A 212 0.08 -8.49 5.05
CA SER A 212 0.79 -9.69 4.60
C SER A 212 -0.13 -10.70 3.91
N LEU A 213 -1.34 -10.93 4.41
CA LEU A 213 -2.32 -11.82 3.78
C LEU A 213 -2.77 -11.30 2.40
N VAL A 214 -3.05 -10.00 2.28
CA VAL A 214 -3.40 -9.39 0.99
C VAL A 214 -2.21 -9.44 0.04
N SER A 215 -0.98 -9.24 0.54
CA SER A 215 0.24 -9.36 -0.30
C SER A 215 0.41 -10.76 -0.86
N VAL A 216 0.22 -11.80 -0.04
CA VAL A 216 0.22 -13.21 -0.50
C VAL A 216 -0.91 -13.47 -1.49
N ALA A 217 -2.12 -12.96 -1.24
CA ALA A 217 -3.24 -13.12 -2.16
C ALA A 217 -2.96 -12.47 -3.52
N LEU A 218 -2.37 -11.27 -3.54
CA LEU A 218 -1.96 -10.59 -4.77
C LEU A 218 -0.87 -11.37 -5.52
N LEU A 219 0.15 -11.87 -4.82
CA LEU A 219 1.17 -12.70 -5.45
C LEU A 219 0.59 -14.00 -5.98
N TRP A 220 -0.33 -14.64 -5.25
CA TRP A 220 -1.01 -15.84 -5.71
C TRP A 220 -1.84 -15.56 -6.97
N LEU A 221 -2.58 -14.45 -7.01
CA LEU A 221 -3.29 -14.01 -8.22
C LEU A 221 -2.33 -13.77 -9.38
N TYR A 222 -1.15 -13.20 -9.11
CA TYR A 222 -0.13 -12.95 -10.12
C TYR A 222 0.41 -14.26 -10.71
N GLU A 223 0.70 -15.26 -9.87
CA GLU A 223 1.12 -16.61 -10.31
C GLU A 223 0.05 -17.26 -11.20
N GLN A 224 -1.21 -17.17 -10.77
CA GLN A 224 -2.35 -17.73 -11.48
C GLN A 224 -2.76 -16.90 -12.70
N ARG A 225 -2.08 -15.78 -12.97
CA ARG A 225 -2.36 -14.83 -14.05
C ARG A 225 -3.83 -14.33 -14.02
N ARG A 226 -4.37 -14.12 -12.82
CA ARG A 226 -5.75 -13.65 -12.60
C ARG A 226 -5.77 -12.21 -12.16
N LYS A 227 -6.67 -11.41 -12.74
CA LYS A 227 -6.85 -9.99 -12.38
C LYS A 227 -7.68 -9.81 -11.09
N TYR A 228 -8.50 -10.80 -10.74
CA TYR A 228 -9.43 -10.75 -9.60
C TYR A 228 -9.54 -12.12 -8.91
N PRO A 229 -9.88 -12.14 -7.60
CA PRO A 229 -10.14 -13.38 -6.88
C PRO A 229 -11.32 -14.12 -7.49
N SER A 230 -11.22 -15.45 -7.54
CA SER A 230 -12.39 -16.29 -7.78
C SER A 230 -13.41 -16.10 -6.66
N PHE A 231 -14.69 -16.37 -6.91
CA PHE A 231 -15.74 -16.30 -5.89
C PHE A 231 -15.39 -17.08 -4.60
N ARG A 232 -14.77 -18.27 -4.72
CA ARG A 232 -14.29 -19.06 -3.58
C ARG A 232 -13.22 -18.34 -2.76
N ALA A 233 -12.27 -17.70 -3.43
CA ALA A 233 -11.23 -16.91 -2.77
C ALA A 233 -11.82 -15.66 -2.11
N ALA A 234 -12.80 -15.02 -2.75
CA ALA A 234 -13.52 -13.89 -2.16
C ALA A 234 -14.30 -14.31 -0.89
N ALA A 235 -14.99 -15.46 -0.91
CA ALA A 235 -15.68 -16.00 0.26
C ALA A 235 -14.70 -16.31 1.40
N LEU A 236 -13.53 -16.88 1.09
CA LEU A 236 -12.47 -17.11 2.08
C LEU A 236 -11.97 -15.78 2.69
N LEU A 237 -11.76 -14.74 1.86
CA LEU A 237 -11.37 -13.41 2.35
C LEU A 237 -12.42 -12.81 3.27
N VAL A 238 -13.72 -13.01 3.00
CA VAL A 238 -14.79 -12.61 3.91
C VAL A 238 -14.70 -13.36 5.24
N GLY A 239 -14.47 -14.68 5.22
CA GLY A 239 -14.27 -15.47 6.44
C GLY A 239 -13.08 -14.97 7.27
N VAL A 240 -11.95 -14.65 6.60
CA VAL A 240 -10.78 -14.05 7.24
C VAL A 240 -11.08 -12.66 7.81
N ALA A 241 -11.88 -11.85 7.11
CA ALA A 241 -12.29 -10.53 7.59
C ALA A 241 -13.23 -10.61 8.82
N LEU A 242 -14.07 -11.64 8.91
CA LEU A 242 -14.89 -11.90 10.09
C LEU A 242 -14.03 -12.33 11.28
N ALA A 243 -13.09 -13.26 11.06
CA ALA A 243 -12.12 -13.66 12.09
C ALA A 243 -11.22 -12.48 12.52
N PHE A 244 -10.89 -11.58 11.60
CA PHE A 244 -10.20 -10.34 11.91
C PHE A 244 -11.01 -9.45 12.87
N ASN A 245 -12.32 -9.34 12.64
CA ASN A 245 -13.19 -8.54 13.50
C ASN A 245 -13.29 -9.13 14.91
N THR A 246 -13.32 -10.45 15.05
CA THR A 246 -13.34 -11.12 16.36
C THR A 246 -12.02 -10.94 17.11
N VAL A 247 -10.87 -11.13 16.45
CA VAL A 247 -9.55 -10.86 17.05
C VAL A 247 -9.41 -9.40 17.47
N GLY A 248 -9.93 -8.48 16.66
CA GLY A 248 -9.93 -7.05 16.95
C GLY A 248 -10.82 -6.66 18.12
N ALA A 249 -12.00 -7.29 18.23
CA ALA A 249 -12.93 -7.07 19.35
C ALA A 249 -12.28 -7.39 20.69
N ASP A 250 -11.50 -8.46 20.72
CA ASP A 250 -10.88 -8.95 21.94
C ASP A 250 -9.41 -8.50 22.10
N ARG A 251 -8.92 -7.63 21.20
CA ARG A 251 -7.54 -7.14 21.17
C ARG A 251 -6.49 -8.27 21.30
N GLY A 252 -6.80 -9.43 20.72
CA GLY A 252 -5.94 -10.61 20.76
C GLY A 252 -5.90 -11.41 22.06
N ARG A 253 -6.71 -11.08 23.09
CA ARG A 253 -6.72 -11.84 24.37
C ARG A 253 -6.98 -13.32 24.15
N PHE A 254 -7.97 -13.69 23.35
CA PHE A 254 -8.27 -15.09 23.00
C PHE A 254 -7.03 -15.86 22.49
N VAL A 255 -6.22 -15.23 21.63
CA VAL A 255 -5.01 -15.85 21.10
C VAL A 255 -3.95 -16.00 22.19
N ARG A 256 -3.81 -15.02 23.09
CA ARG A 256 -2.88 -15.11 24.24
C ARG A 256 -3.31 -16.17 25.25
N GLN A 257 -4.61 -16.30 25.50
CA GLN A 257 -5.19 -17.31 26.38
C GLN A 257 -4.95 -18.72 25.83
N MET A 258 -5.14 -18.92 24.52
CA MET A 258 -4.80 -20.20 23.87
C MET A 258 -3.32 -20.57 23.99
N VAL A 259 -2.43 -19.59 24.06
CA VAL A 259 -0.97 -19.79 24.22
C VAL A 259 -0.58 -19.87 25.72
N GLY A 260 -1.51 -19.62 26.65
CA GLY A 260 -1.27 -19.70 28.09
C GLY A 260 -0.47 -18.53 28.68
N SER A 261 -0.49 -17.34 28.04
CA SER A 261 0.32 -16.19 28.44
C SER A 261 -0.46 -14.94 28.84
N ASP A 262 -1.78 -15.04 29.03
CA ASP A 262 -2.61 -13.88 29.34
C ASP A 262 -2.59 -13.56 30.84
N ASN A 263 -1.85 -12.51 31.21
CA ASN A 263 -1.81 -11.96 32.58
C ASN A 263 -2.64 -10.68 32.70
N THR A 264 -3.45 -10.35 31.70
CA THR A 264 -4.22 -9.11 31.71
C THR A 264 -5.35 -9.20 32.75
N VAL A 265 -5.39 -8.23 33.67
CA VAL A 265 -6.57 -8.04 34.54
C VAL A 265 -7.71 -7.61 33.63
N ASP A 266 -8.89 -8.21 33.80
CA ASP A 266 -10.12 -7.83 33.09
C ASP A 266 -10.47 -6.37 33.40
N TYR A 267 -9.87 -5.44 32.66
CA TYR A 267 -10.45 -4.12 32.45
C TYR A 267 -11.65 -4.32 31.56
N ALA A 268 -12.74 -4.74 32.19
CA ALA A 268 -14.06 -4.80 31.62
C ALA A 268 -14.48 -3.38 31.21
N ALA A 269 -14.02 -2.93 30.03
CA ALA A 269 -14.59 -1.81 29.30
C ALA A 269 -15.96 -2.16 28.71
N SER A 270 -16.71 -3.05 29.38
CA SER A 270 -17.98 -3.64 28.96
C SER A 270 -19.17 -2.83 29.47
N GLY A 271 -19.07 -1.49 29.44
CA GLY A 271 -20.15 -0.61 29.89
C GLY A 271 -21.03 -0.09 28.76
N VAL A 272 -20.49 0.06 27.56
CA VAL A 272 -21.22 0.60 26.41
C VAL A 272 -21.17 -0.45 25.32
N GLY A 273 -22.33 -1.00 24.95
CA GLY A 273 -22.41 -1.96 23.85
C GLY A 273 -21.91 -1.30 22.57
N ASP A 274 -20.69 -1.64 22.13
CA ASP A 274 -20.14 -1.23 20.85
C ASP A 274 -21.16 -1.53 19.75
N LYS A 275 -21.70 -0.50 19.10
CA LYS A 275 -22.54 -0.71 17.92
C LYS A 275 -21.67 -1.28 16.80
N PHE A 276 -22.30 -2.02 15.90
CA PHE A 276 -21.62 -2.61 14.74
C PHE A 276 -20.77 -1.56 14.01
N LEU A 277 -19.47 -1.74 13.84
CA LEU A 277 -18.55 -0.76 13.19
C LEU A 277 -18.36 0.60 13.90
N GLU A 278 -18.80 0.78 15.14
CA GLU A 278 -18.58 2.01 15.95
C GLU A 278 -17.22 1.99 16.68
N ARG A 279 -16.15 1.57 16.00
CA ARG A 279 -14.80 1.45 16.58
C ARG A 279 -13.82 2.44 15.98
N MET A 280 -12.79 2.78 16.74
CA MET A 280 -11.74 3.72 16.34
C MET A 280 -11.07 3.36 15.01
N ASP A 281 -10.89 2.07 14.68
CA ASP A 281 -10.25 1.68 13.41
C ASP A 281 -11.05 2.05 12.17
N PHE A 282 -12.34 2.31 12.33
CA PHE A 282 -13.26 2.64 11.26
C PHE A 282 -13.76 4.09 11.35
N ALA A 283 -13.34 4.84 12.36
CA ALA A 283 -13.84 6.17 12.70
C ALA A 283 -13.32 7.31 11.80
N ASN A 284 -12.77 7.00 10.62
CA ASN A 284 -12.26 7.99 9.68
C ASN A 284 -13.30 9.06 9.27
N LEU A 285 -14.59 8.72 9.32
CA LEU A 285 -15.66 9.70 9.09
C LEU A 285 -15.69 10.75 10.20
N GLU A 286 -15.80 10.33 11.46
CA GLU A 286 -15.88 11.21 12.63
C GLU A 286 -14.56 11.97 12.84
N PHE A 287 -13.43 11.34 12.51
CA PHE A 287 -12.14 12.03 12.49
C PHE A 287 -12.15 13.17 11.48
N PHE A 288 -12.70 12.95 10.27
CA PHE A 288 -12.82 14.02 9.29
C PHE A 288 -13.85 15.07 9.73
N GLU A 289 -14.95 14.70 10.36
CA GLU A 289 -15.92 15.64 10.95
C GLU A 289 -15.27 16.52 12.02
N TYR A 290 -14.39 15.95 12.85
CA TYR A 290 -13.59 16.70 13.81
C TYR A 290 -12.67 17.71 13.13
N LEU A 291 -12.04 17.34 12.00
CA LEU A 291 -11.21 18.27 11.23
C LEU A 291 -12.02 19.41 10.62
N VAL A 292 -13.23 19.15 10.11
CA VAL A 292 -14.12 20.22 9.59
C VAL A 292 -14.60 21.13 10.72
N TYR A 293 -14.95 20.55 11.87
CA TYR A 293 -15.33 21.26 13.07
C TYR A 293 -14.21 22.19 13.57
N ALA A 294 -12.96 21.72 13.58
CA ALA A 294 -11.82 22.51 14.05
C ALA A 294 -11.30 23.49 12.97
N VAL A 295 -11.21 23.06 11.71
CA VAL A 295 -10.47 23.74 10.64
C VAL A 295 -11.37 24.05 9.43
N PRO A 296 -11.43 25.31 8.94
CA PRO A 296 -10.79 26.50 9.49
C PRO A 296 -11.64 27.22 10.55
N GLN A 297 -12.84 26.71 10.87
CA GLN A 297 -13.88 27.46 11.59
C GLN A 297 -13.40 27.99 12.95
N ARG A 298 -12.59 27.20 13.67
CA ARG A 298 -12.08 27.52 15.02
C ARG A 298 -10.57 27.78 15.04
N SER A 299 -9.83 27.21 14.10
CA SER A 299 -8.40 27.49 13.93
C SER A 299 -8.11 28.81 13.23
N HIS A 300 -9.09 29.37 12.51
CA HIS A 300 -8.96 30.56 11.66
C HIS A 300 -7.84 30.47 10.60
N THR A 301 -7.31 29.27 10.36
CA THR A 301 -6.21 29.01 9.44
C THR A 301 -6.22 27.54 9.00
N TYR A 302 -5.39 27.19 8.02
CA TYR A 302 -5.19 25.81 7.55
C TYR A 302 -3.76 25.31 7.86
N GLY A 303 -3.52 24.02 7.65
CA GLY A 303 -2.21 23.37 7.84
C GLY A 303 -1.21 23.59 6.71
N TYR A 304 -1.67 23.95 5.50
CA TYR A 304 -0.85 24.23 4.31
C TYR A 304 0.16 23.12 3.94
N PHE A 305 -0.16 21.85 4.21
CA PHE A 305 0.71 20.68 3.96
C PHE A 305 2.07 20.72 4.69
N LEU A 306 2.24 21.57 5.70
CA LEU A 306 3.52 21.76 6.40
C LEU A 306 3.95 20.53 7.22
N ASP A 307 2.99 19.70 7.61
CA ASP A 307 3.21 18.42 8.27
C ASP A 307 3.95 17.41 7.39
N ASN A 308 3.82 17.49 6.06
CA ASN A 308 4.58 16.62 5.15
C ASN A 308 6.09 16.85 5.20
N LEU A 309 6.55 17.98 5.74
CA LEU A 309 7.98 18.24 5.99
C LEU A 309 8.57 17.31 7.06
N GLU A 310 7.72 16.66 7.87
CA GLU A 310 8.13 15.67 8.85
C GLU A 310 8.83 14.46 8.20
N ILE A 311 8.63 14.22 6.89
CA ILE A 311 9.39 13.20 6.13
C ILE A 311 10.91 13.38 6.21
N PHE A 312 11.38 14.60 6.42
CA PHE A 312 12.80 14.91 6.52
C PHE A 312 13.32 14.82 7.96
N THR A 313 12.44 14.86 8.95
CA THR A 313 12.82 14.88 10.36
C THR A 313 12.55 13.55 11.06
N GLU A 314 11.39 12.91 10.84
CA GLU A 314 11.01 11.67 11.51
C GLU A 314 12.02 10.52 11.29
N PRO A 315 12.58 10.32 10.07
CA PRO A 315 13.49 9.21 9.86
C PRO A 315 14.81 9.29 10.65
N ILE A 316 15.18 10.46 11.18
CA ILE A 316 16.43 10.62 11.92
C ILE A 316 16.21 10.17 13.37
N PRO A 317 16.93 9.14 13.88
CA PRO A 317 16.83 8.72 15.28
C PRO A 317 17.21 9.86 16.25
N ARG A 318 16.46 10.03 17.34
CA ARG A 318 16.73 11.07 18.36
C ARG A 318 18.10 10.94 19.03
N VAL A 319 18.69 9.73 19.04
CA VAL A 319 20.08 9.53 19.50
C VAL A 319 21.10 10.25 18.63
N LEU A 320 20.81 10.41 17.33
CA LEU A 320 21.65 11.15 16.38
C LEU A 320 21.31 12.65 16.33
N TRP A 321 20.08 13.03 16.73
CA TRP A 321 19.61 14.42 16.76
C TRP A 321 18.89 14.75 18.07
N LYS A 322 19.66 15.18 19.08
CA LYS A 322 19.17 15.44 20.45
C LYS A 322 18.08 16.53 20.53
N GLY A 323 18.06 17.49 19.60
CA GLY A 323 17.08 18.58 19.51
C GLY A 323 16.04 18.41 18.41
N LYS A 324 15.79 17.18 17.95
CA LYS A 324 14.80 16.91 16.90
C LYS A 324 13.40 17.44 17.31
N PRO A 325 12.69 18.18 16.43
CA PRO A 325 11.32 18.59 16.67
C PRO A 325 10.40 17.42 17.05
N ILE A 326 9.36 17.67 17.84
CA ILE A 326 8.32 16.69 18.15
C ILE A 326 7.15 16.93 17.19
N GLY A 327 6.88 15.97 16.32
CA GLY A 327 5.88 16.11 15.25
C GLY A 327 6.36 16.95 14.06
N ALA A 328 5.39 17.61 13.41
CA ALA A 328 5.63 18.48 12.29
C ALA A 328 6.57 19.64 12.67
N PRO A 329 7.56 19.99 11.82
CA PRO A 329 8.51 21.07 12.13
C PRO A 329 7.84 22.45 12.22
N PHE A 330 6.69 22.64 11.57
CA PHE A 330 5.89 23.86 11.63
C PHE A 330 4.43 23.49 11.92
N GLU A 331 4.04 23.59 13.19
CA GLU A 331 2.66 23.36 13.61
C GLU A 331 1.90 24.69 13.71
N ARG A 332 0.86 24.86 12.89
CA ARG A 332 -0.02 26.04 12.92
C ARG A 332 -1.32 25.79 13.70
N ILE A 333 -1.72 24.53 13.80
CA ILE A 333 -3.01 24.14 14.36
C ILE A 333 -2.75 23.00 15.33
N PHE A 334 -2.92 23.29 16.61
CA PHE A 334 -2.86 22.27 17.65
C PHE A 334 -4.28 21.73 17.90
N LEU A 335 -4.56 20.52 17.37
CA LEU A 335 -5.92 19.96 17.39
C LEU A 335 -6.49 19.72 18.79
N TRP A 336 -5.65 19.58 19.81
CA TRP A 336 -6.06 19.42 21.21
C TRP A 336 -6.68 20.70 21.81
N ASN A 337 -6.53 21.85 21.16
CA ASN A 337 -7.23 23.07 21.57
C ASN A 337 -8.75 23.01 21.31
N TYR A 338 -9.23 22.01 20.57
CA TYR A 338 -10.62 21.92 20.11
C TYR A 338 -11.35 20.64 20.59
N GLY A 339 -10.69 19.81 21.40
CA GLY A 339 -11.20 18.50 21.84
C GLY A 339 -10.07 17.54 22.25
N GLN A 340 -10.37 16.24 22.32
CA GLN A 340 -9.42 15.19 22.72
C GLN A 340 -9.15 14.20 21.57
N PRO A 341 -8.40 14.57 20.52
CA PRO A 341 -8.22 13.78 19.30
C PRO A 341 -7.28 12.57 19.46
N ILE A 342 -7.48 11.77 20.51
CA ILE A 342 -6.64 10.61 20.85
C ILE A 342 -6.69 9.60 19.70
N GLY A 343 -5.54 9.33 19.07
CA GLY A 343 -5.45 8.35 17.99
C GLY A 343 -6.17 8.74 16.71
N ILE A 344 -6.44 10.04 16.51
CA ILE A 344 -7.09 10.53 15.28
C ILE A 344 -6.22 10.22 14.06
N THR A 345 -6.86 9.85 12.96
CA THR A 345 -6.22 9.72 11.65
C THR A 345 -6.97 10.60 10.66
N ARG A 346 -6.25 11.39 9.85
CA ARG A 346 -6.90 12.44 9.06
C ARG A 346 -7.58 11.92 7.81
N SER A 347 -7.23 10.72 7.35
CA SER A 347 -7.61 10.15 6.05
C SER A 347 -7.14 10.97 4.86
N LEU A 348 -7.13 10.37 3.68
CA LEU A 348 -6.72 11.06 2.47
C LEU A 348 -7.51 12.36 2.19
N PRO A 349 -8.86 12.36 2.10
CA PRO A 349 -9.59 13.60 1.89
C PRO A 349 -9.49 14.56 3.08
N GLY A 350 -9.45 14.05 4.32
CA GLY A 350 -9.37 14.92 5.49
C GLY A 350 -8.01 15.60 5.66
N GLU A 351 -6.90 14.98 5.24
CA GLU A 351 -5.60 15.66 5.15
C GLU A 351 -5.65 16.82 4.15
N GLY A 352 -6.24 16.59 2.97
CA GLY A 352 -6.48 17.65 1.99
C GLY A 352 -7.30 18.81 2.58
N TRP A 353 -8.37 18.49 3.31
CA TRP A 353 -9.19 19.51 3.98
C TRP A 353 -8.43 20.29 5.05
N PHE A 354 -7.74 19.58 5.95
CA PHE A 354 -6.92 20.18 7.00
C PHE A 354 -5.89 21.15 6.42
N SER A 355 -5.32 20.80 5.27
CA SER A 355 -4.27 21.57 4.63
C SER A 355 -4.75 22.79 3.83
N LEU A 356 -5.84 22.71 3.05
CA LEU A 356 -6.32 23.83 2.21
C LEU A 356 -7.83 23.76 1.89
N GLY A 357 -8.65 23.14 2.75
CA GLY A 357 -10.09 22.99 2.55
C GLY A 357 -10.42 22.27 1.23
N TRP A 358 -11.41 22.77 0.49
CA TRP A 358 -11.84 22.20 -0.80
C TRP A 358 -10.70 22.05 -1.82
N LEU A 359 -9.84 23.06 -1.94
CA LEU A 359 -8.72 23.04 -2.88
C LEU A 359 -7.70 21.98 -2.46
N GLY A 360 -7.42 21.88 -1.16
CA GLY A 360 -6.51 20.88 -0.62
C GLY A 360 -6.99 19.45 -0.83
N VAL A 361 -8.30 19.18 -0.71
CA VAL A 361 -8.89 17.88 -1.04
C VAL A 361 -8.57 17.47 -2.48
N VAL A 362 -8.77 18.37 -3.44
CA VAL A 362 -8.49 18.11 -4.88
C VAL A 362 -7.00 17.89 -5.11
N ILE A 363 -6.15 18.78 -4.60
CA ILE A 363 -4.69 18.70 -4.76
C ILE A 363 -4.17 17.40 -4.17
N TRP A 364 -4.50 17.10 -2.90
CA TRP A 364 -3.94 15.97 -2.19
C TRP A 364 -4.41 14.64 -2.76
N CYS A 365 -5.73 14.45 -2.89
CA CYS A 365 -6.27 13.22 -3.48
C CYS A 365 -5.85 13.05 -4.94
N GLY A 366 -5.73 14.15 -5.69
CA GLY A 366 -5.26 14.15 -7.06
C GLY A 366 -3.79 13.75 -7.20
N LEU A 367 -2.90 14.28 -6.34
CA LEU A 367 -1.48 13.91 -6.30
C LEU A 367 -1.30 12.43 -5.97
N TRP A 368 -2.03 11.93 -4.98
CA TRP A 368 -2.04 10.51 -4.63
C TRP A 368 -2.54 9.63 -5.78
N GLY A 369 -3.65 10.01 -6.42
CA GLY A 369 -4.17 9.33 -7.60
C GLY A 369 -3.13 9.30 -8.74
N TRP A 370 -2.56 10.45 -9.06
CA TRP A 370 -1.53 10.61 -10.10
C TRP A 370 -0.30 9.72 -9.83
N GLY A 371 0.27 9.82 -8.63
CA GLY A 371 1.49 9.12 -8.24
C GLY A 371 1.30 7.61 -8.24
N LEU A 372 0.22 7.12 -7.62
CA LEU A 372 -0.06 5.69 -7.58
C LEU A 372 -0.41 5.12 -8.96
N GLY A 373 -1.18 5.87 -9.77
CA GLY A 373 -1.47 5.50 -11.16
C GLY A 373 -0.18 5.38 -11.99
N TRP A 374 0.76 6.31 -11.81
CA TRP A 374 2.07 6.28 -12.44
C TRP A 374 2.91 5.08 -11.99
N ILE A 375 2.97 4.78 -10.68
CA ILE A 375 3.69 3.59 -10.16
C ILE A 375 3.10 2.32 -10.78
N TYR A 376 1.78 2.18 -10.80
CA TYR A 376 1.11 1.03 -11.42
C TYR A 376 1.45 0.89 -12.90
N ARG A 377 1.34 1.97 -13.69
CA ARG A 377 1.72 1.97 -15.11
C ARG A 377 3.17 1.53 -15.29
N ARG A 378 4.10 2.11 -14.53
CA ARG A 378 5.53 1.75 -14.59
C ARG A 378 5.77 0.27 -14.29
N TRP A 379 5.05 -0.29 -13.32
CA TRP A 379 5.13 -1.71 -13.00
C TRP A 379 4.58 -2.60 -14.13
N VAL A 380 3.36 -2.32 -14.62
CA VAL A 380 2.71 -3.13 -15.67
C VAL A 380 3.46 -3.08 -17.01
N GLU A 381 3.88 -1.89 -17.43
CA GLU A 381 4.63 -1.70 -18.68
C GLU A 381 6.08 -2.15 -18.56
N GLY A 382 6.64 -2.12 -17.35
CA GLY A 382 7.99 -2.55 -17.00
C GLY A 382 8.25 -4.06 -17.17
N PRO A 383 9.45 -4.54 -16.83
CA PRO A 383 9.86 -5.93 -17.07
C PRO A 383 9.18 -6.94 -16.13
N GLN A 384 8.55 -6.46 -15.04
CA GLN A 384 7.93 -7.27 -13.98
C GLN A 384 8.85 -8.42 -13.51
N ASN A 385 10.10 -8.10 -13.18
CA ASN A 385 10.99 -9.09 -12.59
C ASN A 385 10.51 -9.51 -11.18
N THR A 386 11.14 -10.54 -10.61
CA THR A 386 10.72 -11.11 -9.32
C THR A 386 10.66 -10.06 -8.22
N LEU A 387 11.71 -9.24 -8.08
CA LEU A 387 11.82 -8.21 -7.04
C LEU A 387 10.79 -7.09 -7.22
N GLN A 388 10.56 -6.62 -8.45
CA GLN A 388 9.55 -5.61 -8.74
C GLN A 388 8.14 -6.11 -8.43
N THR A 389 7.85 -7.37 -8.76
CA THR A 389 6.54 -7.98 -8.53
C THR A 389 6.26 -8.15 -7.03
N ILE A 390 7.23 -8.69 -6.29
CA ILE A 390 7.15 -8.80 -4.82
C ILE A 390 7.00 -7.42 -4.20
N GLY A 391 7.88 -6.48 -4.55
CA GLY A 391 7.86 -5.13 -4.00
C GLY A 391 6.51 -4.43 -4.25
N TYR A 392 5.98 -4.53 -5.47
CA TYR A 392 4.67 -3.96 -5.80
C TYR A 392 3.53 -4.62 -5.02
N ALA A 393 3.52 -5.95 -4.92
CA ALA A 393 2.48 -6.69 -4.22
C ALA A 393 2.52 -6.49 -2.69
N ILE A 394 3.68 -6.20 -2.11
CA ILE A 394 3.84 -5.82 -0.71
C ILE A 394 3.46 -4.36 -0.48
N PHE A 395 3.82 -3.46 -1.40
CA PHE A 395 3.49 -2.04 -1.32
C PHE A 395 1.99 -1.78 -1.44
N LEU A 396 1.29 -2.47 -2.33
CA LEU A 396 -0.11 -2.16 -2.63
C LEU A 396 -1.05 -2.24 -1.40
N PRO A 397 -0.93 -3.23 -0.50
CA PRO A 397 -1.77 -3.30 0.70
C PRO A 397 -1.39 -2.30 1.79
N THR A 398 -0.14 -1.80 1.84
CA THR A 398 0.23 -0.74 2.80
C THR A 398 -0.53 0.56 2.53
N LEU A 399 -1.03 0.75 1.30
CA LEU A 399 -1.86 1.89 0.93
C LEU A 399 -3.16 1.97 1.74
N ILE A 400 -3.70 0.86 2.26
CA ILE A 400 -4.90 0.91 3.11
C ILE A 400 -4.65 1.80 4.34
N VAL A 401 -3.49 1.64 4.97
CA VAL A 401 -3.11 2.42 6.15
C VAL A 401 -2.73 3.83 5.74
N ALA A 402 -2.05 4.00 4.60
CA ALA A 402 -1.77 5.34 4.08
C ALA A 402 -3.03 6.14 3.72
N PHE A 403 -4.07 5.50 3.17
CA PHE A 403 -5.36 6.14 2.89
C PHE A 403 -6.14 6.47 4.16
N ARG A 404 -6.03 5.60 5.18
CA ARG A 404 -6.59 5.82 6.52
C ARG A 404 -5.94 7.01 7.22
N ASP A 405 -4.62 7.12 7.14
CA ASP A 405 -3.88 8.16 7.85
C ASP A 405 -3.87 9.48 7.08
N GLY A 406 -3.81 9.41 5.75
CA GLY A 406 -3.76 10.56 4.85
C GLY A 406 -2.37 11.17 4.68
N ALA A 407 -1.45 10.93 5.63
CA ALA A 407 -0.11 11.50 5.64
C ALA A 407 0.86 10.75 4.71
N LEU A 408 1.71 11.51 4.00
CA LEU A 408 2.81 10.94 3.21
C LEU A 408 3.84 10.22 4.10
N LEU A 409 4.01 10.71 5.32
CA LEU A 409 4.93 10.15 6.30
C LEU A 409 4.61 8.69 6.62
N THR A 410 3.33 8.37 6.89
CA THR A 410 2.87 7.00 7.12
C THR A 410 3.28 6.08 5.98
N LEU A 411 3.09 6.52 4.72
CA LEU A 411 3.47 5.72 3.56
C LEU A 411 4.95 5.41 3.56
N VAL A 412 5.78 6.42 3.79
CA VAL A 412 7.25 6.32 3.72
C VAL A 412 7.76 5.44 4.84
N ARG A 413 7.36 5.70 6.08
CA ARG A 413 7.76 4.92 7.25
C ARG A 413 7.31 3.48 7.13
N GLN A 414 6.01 3.25 6.93
CA GLN A 414 5.47 1.91 6.91
C GLN A 414 5.95 1.12 5.68
N SER A 415 5.88 1.70 4.48
CA SER A 415 6.36 1.00 3.28
C SER A 415 7.87 0.79 3.32
N GLY A 416 8.63 1.68 3.96
CA GLY A 416 10.05 1.48 4.20
C GLY A 416 10.33 0.18 4.94
N GLU A 417 9.63 -0.07 6.05
CA GLU A 417 9.76 -1.30 6.83
C GLU A 417 9.30 -2.54 6.05
N TYR A 418 8.14 -2.48 5.39
CA TYR A 418 7.67 -3.61 4.59
C TYR A 418 8.57 -3.92 3.40
N LEU A 419 9.15 -2.91 2.75
CA LEU A 419 9.98 -3.10 1.57
C LEU A 419 11.45 -3.37 1.92
N ALA A 420 11.87 -3.16 3.17
CA ALA A 420 13.26 -3.36 3.60
C ALA A 420 13.80 -4.76 3.23
N PRO A 421 13.10 -5.89 3.47
CA PRO A 421 13.60 -7.21 3.04
C PRO A 421 13.76 -7.34 1.52
N VAL A 422 12.91 -6.67 0.73
CA VAL A 422 12.99 -6.69 -0.74
C VAL A 422 14.17 -5.85 -1.24
N VAL A 423 14.39 -4.68 -0.62
CA VAL A 423 15.53 -3.82 -0.92
C VAL A 423 16.83 -4.50 -0.54
N LEU A 424 16.93 -5.11 0.64
CA LEU A 424 18.10 -5.87 1.06
C LEU A 424 18.36 -7.05 0.10
N LEU A 425 17.32 -7.79 -0.30
CA LEU A 425 17.45 -8.86 -1.28
C LEU A 425 17.99 -8.35 -2.63
N TYR A 426 17.52 -7.19 -3.09
CA TYR A 426 18.04 -6.54 -4.29
C TYR A 426 19.54 -6.18 -4.15
N LEU A 427 19.91 -5.54 -3.04
CA LEU A 427 21.29 -5.09 -2.80
C LEU A 427 22.25 -6.29 -2.68
N PHE A 428 21.87 -7.34 -1.96
CA PHE A 428 22.67 -8.56 -1.84
C PHE A 428 22.81 -9.29 -3.17
N ALA A 429 21.71 -9.46 -3.92
CA ALA A 429 21.77 -10.11 -5.23
C ALA A 429 22.71 -9.36 -6.18
N ARG A 430 22.67 -8.03 -6.17
CA ARG A 430 23.58 -7.17 -6.94
C ARG A 430 25.03 -7.26 -6.44
N GLY A 431 25.25 -7.25 -5.12
CA GLY A 431 26.58 -7.39 -4.51
C GLY A 431 27.24 -8.72 -4.81
N MET A 432 26.45 -9.80 -4.93
CA MET A 432 26.92 -11.13 -5.33
C MET A 432 27.07 -11.29 -6.86
N GLY A 433 26.84 -10.23 -7.65
CA GLY A 433 26.94 -10.27 -9.11
C GLY A 433 25.89 -11.17 -9.78
N ILE A 434 24.75 -11.41 -9.14
CA ILE A 434 23.68 -12.23 -9.73
C ILE A 434 22.99 -11.40 -10.82
N PRO A 435 23.03 -11.86 -12.08
CA PRO A 435 22.48 -11.08 -13.17
C PRO A 435 20.96 -11.03 -13.08
N SER A 436 20.38 -9.84 -13.27
CA SER A 436 18.95 -9.64 -13.22
C SER A 436 18.23 -10.37 -14.37
N ALA A 437 16.95 -10.68 -14.20
CA ALA A 437 16.13 -11.27 -15.28
C ALA A 437 16.21 -10.48 -16.60
N GLN A 438 16.33 -9.14 -16.53
CA GLN A 438 16.48 -8.30 -17.72
C GLN A 438 17.84 -8.49 -18.41
N GLU A 439 18.92 -8.58 -17.63
CA GLU A 439 20.26 -8.85 -18.15
C GLU A 439 20.32 -10.23 -18.80
N VAL A 440 19.72 -11.24 -18.16
CA VAL A 440 19.62 -12.59 -18.72
C VAL A 440 18.84 -12.57 -20.03
N ARG A 441 17.70 -11.89 -20.10
CA ARG A 441 16.94 -11.71 -21.35
C ARG A 441 17.76 -11.02 -22.43
N ALA A 442 18.50 -9.96 -22.07
CA ALA A 442 19.36 -9.23 -23.01
C ALA A 442 20.52 -10.12 -23.53
N MET A 443 21.15 -10.91 -22.65
CA MET A 443 22.18 -11.86 -23.04
C MET A 443 21.65 -12.95 -23.98
N LEU A 444 20.49 -13.53 -23.65
CA LEU A 444 19.83 -14.53 -24.50
C LEU A 444 19.45 -13.95 -25.87
N ALA A 445 18.92 -12.73 -25.91
CA ALA A 445 18.59 -12.04 -27.16
C ALA A 445 19.84 -11.75 -28.01
N ARG A 446 20.96 -11.34 -27.40
CA ARG A 446 22.24 -11.15 -28.10
C ARG A 446 22.77 -12.46 -28.66
N ARG A 447 22.72 -13.54 -27.87
CA ARG A 447 23.17 -14.88 -28.29
C ARG A 447 22.30 -15.44 -29.43
N ALA A 448 20.98 -15.26 -29.35
CA ALA A 448 20.07 -15.66 -30.41
C ALA A 448 20.36 -14.91 -31.73
N ARG A 449 20.63 -13.60 -31.65
CA ARG A 449 21.04 -12.81 -32.83
C ARG A 449 22.38 -13.28 -33.41
N ALA A 450 23.38 -13.54 -32.57
CA ALA A 450 24.68 -14.03 -33.01
C ALA A 450 24.56 -15.41 -33.70
N LEU A 451 23.77 -16.32 -33.14
CA LEU A 451 23.50 -17.63 -33.74
C LEU A 451 22.71 -17.52 -35.04
N ALA A 452 21.79 -16.56 -35.17
CA ALA A 452 21.07 -16.33 -36.42
C ALA A 452 22.01 -15.81 -37.52
N VAL A 453 23.00 -14.98 -37.16
CA VAL A 453 24.03 -14.51 -38.09
C VAL A 453 24.97 -15.66 -38.50
N SER A 454 25.39 -16.51 -37.56
CA SER A 454 26.27 -17.64 -37.87
C SER A 454 25.58 -18.78 -38.62
N ARG A 455 24.26 -18.93 -38.46
CA ARG A 455 23.45 -19.98 -39.11
C ARG A 455 22.95 -19.60 -40.50
N GLN A 456 23.26 -18.42 -41.05
CA GLN A 456 23.03 -18.19 -42.47
C GLN A 456 24.08 -18.98 -43.27
N PRO A 457 23.78 -20.21 -43.72
CA PRO A 457 24.74 -21.07 -44.38
C PRO A 457 24.72 -20.66 -45.85
N GLY A 458 25.71 -19.88 -46.30
CA GLY A 458 25.76 -19.43 -47.69
C GLY A 458 25.76 -17.91 -47.91
N ASN A 459 26.40 -17.14 -47.02
CA ASN A 459 27.12 -15.93 -47.48
C ASN A 459 28.58 -16.26 -47.85
N ALA A 460 28.86 -17.51 -48.19
CA ALA A 460 30.00 -17.89 -49.03
C ALA A 460 29.65 -17.56 -50.49
N GLU A 461 29.50 -16.26 -50.81
CA GLU A 461 28.86 -15.71 -52.03
C GLU A 461 27.36 -15.45 -51.86
N SER A 462 27.00 -14.42 -51.09
CA SER A 462 26.03 -13.50 -51.68
C SER A 462 26.69 -13.09 -53.00
N PRO A 463 26.12 -13.37 -54.19
CA PRO A 463 26.57 -12.66 -55.37
C PRO A 463 26.51 -11.20 -54.92
N THR A 464 27.60 -10.48 -55.05
CA THR A 464 27.54 -9.04 -55.24
C THR A 464 26.63 -8.88 -56.44
N ARG A 465 25.32 -8.94 -56.21
CA ARG A 465 24.31 -8.35 -57.06
C ARG A 465 24.63 -6.90 -56.83
N ALA A 466 25.62 -6.42 -57.59
CA ALA A 466 26.01 -5.04 -57.63
C ALA A 466 24.69 -4.30 -57.63
N LEU A 467 24.46 -3.49 -56.59
CA LEU A 467 23.31 -2.60 -56.60
C LEU A 467 23.34 -1.99 -58.00
N PRO A 468 22.24 -2.10 -58.78
CA PRO A 468 22.22 -1.55 -60.13
C PRO A 468 22.90 -0.19 -60.07
N PRO A 469 23.90 0.14 -60.91
CA PRO A 469 24.82 1.26 -60.67
C PRO A 469 24.12 2.58 -60.27
N GLN A 470 22.88 2.76 -60.74
CA GLN A 470 21.94 3.82 -60.35
C GLN A 470 21.59 3.89 -58.85
N LEU A 471 21.44 2.76 -58.16
CA LEU A 471 21.18 2.68 -56.71
C LEU A 471 22.43 2.93 -55.88
N ALA A 472 23.63 2.58 -56.37
CA ALA A 472 24.88 2.77 -55.65
C ALA A 472 25.24 4.27 -55.48
N GLN A 473 24.81 5.12 -56.41
CA GLN A 473 25.01 6.58 -56.36
C GLN A 473 24.04 7.31 -55.41
N LEU A 474 22.98 6.65 -54.93
CA LEU A 474 21.99 7.29 -54.06
C LEU A 474 22.46 7.32 -52.60
N PRO A 475 22.09 8.35 -51.81
CA PRO A 475 22.36 8.38 -50.38
C PRO A 475 21.78 7.14 -49.67
N ALA A 476 22.49 6.63 -48.66
CA ALA A 476 22.15 5.37 -47.98
C ALA A 476 20.72 5.33 -47.40
N ALA A 477 20.14 6.49 -47.06
CA ALA A 477 18.76 6.58 -46.60
C ALA A 477 17.74 6.30 -47.74
N VAL A 478 18.01 6.78 -48.95
CA VAL A 478 17.15 6.59 -50.14
C VAL A 478 17.23 5.15 -50.62
N GLN A 479 18.42 4.55 -50.58
CA GLN A 479 18.61 3.13 -50.89
C GLN A 479 17.77 2.24 -49.96
N ARG A 480 17.82 2.48 -48.65
CA ARG A 480 17.02 1.75 -47.64
C ARG A 480 15.52 1.87 -47.89
N ARG A 481 15.04 3.08 -48.23
CA ARG A 481 13.62 3.33 -48.53
C ARG A 481 13.15 2.59 -49.78
N ARG A 482 13.93 2.63 -50.87
CA ARG A 482 13.58 1.92 -52.12
C ARG A 482 13.59 0.40 -51.96
N LEU A 483 14.54 -0.14 -51.21
CA LEU A 483 14.57 -1.57 -50.90
C LEU A 483 13.38 -2.01 -50.04
N ALA A 484 12.95 -1.17 -49.08
CA ALA A 484 11.76 -1.42 -48.28
C ALA A 484 10.48 -1.44 -49.14
N LEU A 485 10.34 -0.49 -50.09
CA LEU A 485 9.21 -0.45 -51.02
C LEU A 485 9.18 -1.66 -51.95
N LYS A 486 10.33 -2.09 -52.49
CA LYS A 486 10.44 -3.31 -53.31
C LYS A 486 10.06 -4.58 -52.53
N ARG A 487 10.40 -4.66 -51.25
CA ARG A 487 10.01 -5.78 -50.38
C ARG A 487 8.52 -5.76 -50.06
N ALA A 488 7.92 -4.57 -49.95
CA ALA A 488 6.49 -4.43 -49.74
C ALA A 488 5.69 -4.85 -50.99
N SER A 489 6.17 -4.51 -52.18
CA SER A 489 5.51 -4.89 -53.45
C SER A 489 5.71 -6.35 -53.86
N ALA A 490 6.71 -7.05 -53.31
CA ALA A 490 7.01 -8.44 -53.63
C ALA A 490 6.28 -9.47 -52.75
N ARG A 491 5.44 -9.03 -51.79
CA ARG A 491 4.58 -9.96 -51.04
C ARG A 491 3.34 -10.26 -51.89
N PRO A 492 3.09 -11.53 -52.27
CA PRO A 492 1.85 -11.90 -52.94
C PRO A 492 0.65 -11.59 -52.03
N ALA A 493 -0.45 -11.19 -52.68
CA ALA A 493 -1.69 -10.75 -52.04
C ALA A 493 -2.35 -11.85 -51.19
#